data_AF-A0A0F9I5I9-F1
#
_entry.id   AF-A0A0F9I5I9-F1
#
_cell.length_a   1.000
_cell.length_b   1.000
_cell.length_c   1.000
_cell.angle_alpha   90.00
_cell.angle_beta   90.00
_cell.angle_gamma   90.00
#
_symmetry.space_group_name_H-M   'P 1'
#
loop_
_entity.id
_entity.type
_entity.pdbx_description
1 polymer ?
#
loop_
_entity_poly.entity_id
_entity_poly.type
_entity_poly.pdbx_seq_one_letter_code
_entity_poly.pdbx_strand_id
1 'polypeptide(L)'
;MLLNIVNLLPLFTIVLFRTASVLFFSPVFNQTGIPLLVKISLSIVIAFVIFPTVNDSQQTLPDSVLPFVALIFKEIAIGFVIGYGATLMFGAFVVAGDLI
;
A
#
# COMPACT_ATOMS: atom_id res chain seq x y z
N MET A 1 -17.99 20.10 11.14
CA MET A 1 -17.56 18.76 11.59
C MET A 1 -17.50 17.75 10.44
N LEU A 2 -18.57 17.56 9.67
CA LEU A 2 -18.57 16.61 8.53
C LEU A 2 -17.59 16.95 7.40
N LEU A 3 -17.40 18.24 7.09
CA LEU A 3 -16.47 18.68 6.03
C LEU A 3 -15.00 18.28 6.29
N ASN A 4 -14.59 18.23 7.56
CA ASN A 4 -13.22 17.81 7.90
C ASN A 4 -13.00 16.32 7.59
N ILE A 5 -14.01 15.47 7.81
CA ILE A 5 -13.95 14.04 7.48
C ILE A 5 -13.90 13.81 5.96
N VAL A 6 -14.61 14.61 5.19
CA VAL A 6 -14.59 14.50 3.72
C VAL A 6 -13.21 14.89 3.15
N ASN A 7 -12.54 15.88 3.74
CA ASN A 7 -11.21 16.30 3.32
C ASN A 7 -10.10 15.28 3.62
N LEU A 8 -10.32 14.38 4.58
CA LEU A 8 -9.40 13.30 4.95
C LEU A 8 -9.47 12.08 4.01
N LEU A 9 -10.56 11.98 3.24
CA LEU A 9 -10.85 10.82 2.39
C LEU A 9 -9.82 10.60 1.27
N PRO A 10 -9.35 11.64 0.55
CA PRO A 10 -8.37 11.45 -0.50
C PRO A 10 -6.99 11.09 0.07
N LEU A 11 -6.61 11.63 1.24
CA LEU A 11 -5.39 11.23 1.96
C LEU A 11 -5.44 9.76 2.36
N PHE A 12 -6.56 9.32 2.93
CA PHE A 12 -6.76 7.92 3.29
C PHE A 12 -6.65 6.99 2.07
N THR A 13 -7.20 7.42 0.93
CA THR A 13 -7.13 6.68 -0.33
C THR A 13 -5.69 6.46 -0.78
N ILE A 14 -4.84 7.50 -0.74
CA ILE A 14 -3.40 7.41 -1.06
C ILE A 14 -2.69 6.41 -0.14
N VAL A 15 -2.91 6.51 1.18
CA VAL A 15 -2.31 5.58 2.16
C VAL A 15 -2.76 4.14 1.90
N LEU A 16 -4.04 3.93 1.62
CA LEU A 16 -4.62 2.63 1.31
C LEU A 16 -4.03 2.01 0.04
N PHE A 17 -3.90 2.78 -1.04
CA PHE A 17 -3.28 2.28 -2.27
C PHE A 17 -1.80 1.92 -2.08
N ARG A 18 -1.06 2.69 -1.27
CA ARG A 18 0.33 2.38 -0.94
C ARG A 18 0.45 1.09 -0.12
N THR A 19 -0.33 0.94 0.94
CA THR A 19 -0.26 -0.27 1.78
C THR A 19 -0.74 -1.49 1.02
N ALA A 20 -1.87 -1.38 0.29
CA ALA A 20 -2.41 -2.46 -0.51
C ALA A 20 -1.39 -2.93 -1.57
N SER A 21 -0.76 -2.02 -2.32
CA SER A 21 0.25 -2.42 -3.30
C SER A 21 1.43 -3.17 -2.64
N VAL A 22 1.96 -2.71 -1.50
CA VAL A 22 3.02 -3.44 -0.77
C VAL A 22 2.58 -4.86 -0.40
N LEU A 23 1.37 -5.01 0.15
CA LEU A 23 0.83 -6.31 0.59
C LEU A 23 0.60 -7.25 -0.59
N PHE A 24 0.09 -6.73 -1.71
CA PHE A 24 -0.20 -7.53 -2.90
C PHE A 24 1.08 -8.01 -3.60
N PHE A 25 2.12 -7.19 -3.63
CA PHE A 25 3.40 -7.52 -4.27
C PHE A 25 4.41 -8.22 -3.35
N SER A 26 4.13 -8.31 -2.04
CA SER A 26 4.99 -9.00 -1.09
C SER A 26 4.76 -10.51 -1.10
N PRO A 27 5.82 -11.34 -1.09
CA PRO A 27 5.70 -12.80 -1.14
C PRO A 27 5.08 -13.36 0.14
N VAL A 28 5.22 -12.66 1.27
CA VAL A 28 4.72 -13.08 2.59
C VAL A 28 3.21 -13.21 2.58
N PHE A 29 2.52 -12.25 1.94
CA PHE A 29 1.05 -12.18 1.91
C PHE A 29 0.45 -12.69 0.59
N ASN A 30 1.28 -12.92 -0.42
CA ASN A 30 0.86 -13.48 -1.70
C ASN A 30 1.00 -15.01 -1.76
N GLN A 31 0.53 -15.70 -0.72
CA GLN A 31 0.48 -17.17 -0.69
C GLN A 31 -0.83 -17.70 -1.27
N THR A 32 -0.79 -18.88 -1.90
CA THR A 32 -1.95 -19.55 -2.52
C THR A 32 -3.06 -19.92 -1.54
N GLY A 33 -2.76 -19.95 -0.23
CA GLY A 33 -3.72 -20.26 0.83
C GLY A 33 -4.51 -19.07 1.39
N ILE A 34 -4.20 -17.82 1.01
CA ILE A 34 -4.85 -16.64 1.57
C ILE A 34 -5.95 -16.12 0.62
N PRO A 35 -7.23 -16.15 1.01
CA PRO A 35 -8.32 -15.61 0.19
C PRO A 35 -8.13 -14.13 -0.11
N LEU A 36 -8.49 -13.69 -1.31
CA LEU A 36 -8.37 -12.29 -1.73
C LEU A 36 -9.05 -11.31 -0.76
N LEU A 37 -10.21 -11.70 -0.21
CA LEU A 37 -10.97 -10.89 0.73
C LEU A 37 -10.18 -10.57 2.00
N VAL A 38 -9.37 -11.52 2.49
CA VAL A 38 -8.53 -11.34 3.69
C VAL A 38 -7.39 -10.36 3.40
N LYS A 39 -6.80 -10.41 2.20
CA LYS A 39 -5.72 -9.47 1.80
C LYS A 39 -6.23 -8.03 1.74
N ILE A 40 -7.43 -7.84 1.18
CA ILE A 40 -8.05 -6.52 1.05
C ILE A 40 -8.41 -5.98 2.44
N SER A 41 -9.06 -6.78 3.29
CA SER A 41 -9.42 -6.34 4.64
C SER A 41 -8.19 -6.04 5.49
N LEU A 42 -7.13 -6.84 5.39
CA LEU A 42 -5.86 -6.58 6.06
C LEU A 42 -5.23 -5.27 5.59
N SER A 43 -5.25 -4.99 4.29
CA SER A 43 -4.73 -3.74 3.72
C SER A 43 -5.48 -2.52 4.27
N ILE A 44 -6.80 -2.62 4.41
CA ILE A 44 -7.64 -1.57 4.99
C ILE A 44 -7.32 -1.37 6.47
N VAL A 45 -7.20 -2.44 7.25
CA VAL A 45 -6.87 -2.37 8.69
C VAL A 45 -5.50 -1.71 8.89
N ILE A 46 -4.49 -2.14 8.12
CA ILE A 46 -3.15 -1.56 8.20
C ILE A 46 -3.16 -0.09 7.78
N ALA A 47 -3.87 0.25 6.68
CA ALA A 47 -4.03 1.63 6.25
C ALA A 47 -4.66 2.49 7.35
N PHE A 48 -5.68 1.97 8.04
CA PHE A 48 -6.37 2.68 9.12
C PHE A 48 -5.46 2.94 10.33
N VAL A 49 -4.60 1.99 10.68
CA VAL A 49 -3.62 2.16 11.76
C VAL A 49 -2.51 3.15 11.39
N ILE A 50 -2.08 3.15 10.12
CA ILE A 50 -1.03 4.06 9.64
C ILE A 50 -1.56 5.48 9.40
N PHE A 51 -2.81 5.61 8.97
CA PHE A 51 -3.44 6.89 8.64
C PHE A 51 -3.20 8.02 9.67
N PRO A 52 -3.44 7.85 10.99
CA PRO A 52 -3.22 8.92 11.96
C PRO A 52 -1.75 9.34 12.11
N THR A 53 -0.80 8.55 11.61
CA THR A 53 0.64 8.91 11.64
C THR A 53 1.04 9.84 10.49
N VAL A 54 0.16 10.01 9.50
CA VAL A 54 0.41 10.86 8.34
C VAL A 54 -0.03 12.28 8.67
N ASN A 55 0.93 13.20 8.77
CA ASN A 55 0.64 14.61 9.02
C ASN A 55 -0.03 15.26 7.80
N ASP A 56 -1.25 15.74 7.99
CA ASP A 56 -2.07 16.46 6.99
C ASP A 56 -1.36 17.70 6.43
N SER A 57 -0.47 18.31 7.19
CA SER A 57 0.20 19.57 6.86
C SER A 57 1.28 19.48 5.77
N GLN A 58 1.63 18.28 5.30
CA GLN A 58 2.74 18.08 4.35
C GLN A 58 2.31 17.69 2.93
N GLN A 59 1.05 17.33 2.69
CA GLN A 59 0.59 16.97 1.35
C GLN A 59 -0.40 18.02 0.85
N THR A 60 0.03 18.81 -0.12
CA THR A 60 -0.89 19.55 -0.99
C THR A 60 -1.58 18.54 -1.90
N LEU A 61 -2.74 18.03 -1.47
CA LEU A 61 -3.54 17.17 -2.32
C LEU A 61 -4.02 17.99 -3.53
N PRO A 62 -3.80 17.52 -4.76
CA PRO A 62 -4.29 18.22 -5.94
C PRO A 62 -5.83 18.25 -5.95
N ASP A 63 -6.43 19.43 -6.12
CA ASP A 63 -7.88 19.57 -6.25
C ASP A 63 -8.44 18.99 -7.57
N SER A 64 -7.55 18.72 -8.53
CA SER A 64 -7.89 18.20 -9.84
C SER A 64 -7.79 16.67 -9.91
N VAL A 65 -8.77 16.04 -10.58
CA VAL A 65 -8.85 14.58 -10.72
C VAL A 65 -7.63 13.99 -11.43
N LEU A 66 -7.14 14.65 -12.48
CA LEU A 66 -6.03 14.15 -13.30
C LEU A 66 -4.71 13.99 -12.51
N PRO A 67 -4.20 15.01 -11.79
CA PRO A 67 -3.02 14.85 -10.94
C PRO A 67 -3.25 13.91 -9.75
N PHE A 68 -4.48 13.78 -9.25
CA PHE A 68 -4.80 12.81 -8.19
C PHE A 68 -4.62 11.36 -8.67
N VAL A 69 -5.08 11.03 -9.88
CA VAL A 69 -4.85 9.70 -10.48
C VAL A 69 -3.36 9.43 -10.67
N ALA A 70 -2.60 10.42 -11.16
CA ALA A 70 -1.14 10.29 -11.29
C ALA A 70 -0.46 10.03 -9.92
N LEU A 71 -0.95 10.67 -8.85
CA LEU A 71 -0.47 10.44 -7.49
C LEU A 71 -0.76 9.00 -7.02
N ILE A 72 -1.95 8.46 -7.31
CA ILE A 72 -2.28 7.05 -6.99
C ILE A 72 -1.30 6.11 -7.70
N PHE A 73 -1.04 6.32 -9.00
CA PHE A 73 -0.07 5.51 -9.74
C PHE A 73 1.33 5.58 -9.12
N LYS A 74 1.74 6.77 -8.66
CA LYS A 74 3.02 6.94 -7.95
C LYS A 74 3.06 6.10 -6.68
N GLU A 75 2.01 6.12 -5.86
CA GLU A 75 1.96 5.32 -4.62
C GLU A 75 1.93 3.82 -4.89
N ILE A 76 1.21 3.37 -5.92
CA ILE A 76 1.22 1.96 -6.36
C ILE A 76 2.63 1.56 -6.81
N ALA A 77 3.31 2.41 -7.58
CA ALA A 77 4.67 2.15 -8.03
C ALA A 77 5.66 2.06 -6.85
N ILE A 78 5.54 2.94 -5.85
CA ILE A 78 6.35 2.88 -4.63
C ILE A 78 6.08 1.57 -3.88
N GLY A 79 4.81 1.22 -3.68
CA GLY A 79 4.47 -0.02 -2.98
C GLY A 79 4.89 -1.27 -3.75
N PHE A 80 4.85 -1.24 -5.09
CA PHE A 80 5.40 -2.27 -5.95
C PHE A 80 6.90 -2.44 -5.74
N VAL A 81 7.70 -1.36 -5.75
CA VAL A 81 9.15 -1.45 -5.53
C VAL A 81 9.46 -2.06 -4.15
N ILE A 82 8.72 -1.67 -3.11
CA ILE A 82 8.91 -2.20 -1.76
C ILE A 82 8.52 -3.69 -1.69
N GLY A 83 7.34 -4.06 -2.19
CA GLY A 83 6.86 -5.45 -2.18
C GLY A 83 7.72 -6.37 -3.05
N TYR A 84 8.14 -5.90 -4.22
CA TYR A 84 9.05 -6.63 -5.10
C TYR A 84 10.46 -6.78 -4.48
N GLY A 85 10.96 -5.76 -3.79
CA GLY A 85 12.20 -5.87 -3.02
C GLY A 85 12.14 -6.99 -1.98
N ALA A 86 11.02 -7.12 -1.26
CA ALA A 86 10.81 -8.26 -0.37
C ALA A 86 10.78 -9.60 -1.14
N THR A 87 10.15 -9.64 -2.31
CA THR A 87 10.13 -10.83 -3.20
C THR A 87 11.55 -11.28 -3.55
N LEU A 88 12.43 -10.36 -3.94
CA LEU A 88 13.82 -10.68 -4.26
C LEU A 88 14.59 -11.23 -3.05
N MET A 89 14.38 -10.65 -1.86
CA MET A 89 15.00 -11.12 -0.62
C MET A 89 14.57 -12.55 -0.27
N PHE A 90 13.26 -12.84 -0.33
CA PHE A 90 12.75 -14.20 -0.12
C PHE A 90 13.23 -15.17 -1.19
N GLY A 91 13.28 -14.74 -2.46
CA GLY A 91 13.82 -15.54 -3.56
C GLY A 91 15.28 -15.94 -3.32
N ALA A 92 16.11 -15.02 -2.81
CA ALA A 92 17.50 -15.32 -2.46
C ALA A 92 17.60 -16.41 -1.37
N PHE A 93 16.73 -16.38 -0.35
CA PHE A 93 16.70 -17.42 0.68
C PHE A 93 16.28 -18.79 0.13
N VAL A 94 15.28 -18.81 -0.77
CA VAL A 94 14.83 -20.06 -1.41
C VAL A 94 15.97 -20.68 -2.22
N VAL A 95 16.62 -19.88 -3.08
CA VAL A 95 17.76 -20.35 -3.89
C VAL A 95 18.92 -20.82 -3.02
N ALA A 96 19.20 -20.14 -1.91
CA ALA A 96 20.24 -20.57 -0.98
C ALA A 96 19.91 -21.91 -0.31
N GLY A 97 18.64 -22.13 0.04
CA GLY A 97 18.16 -23.40 0.59
C GLY A 97 18.21 -24.56 -0.42
N ASP A 98 17.90 -24.29 -1.69
CA ASP A 98 17.95 -25.30 -2.77
C ASP A 98 19.38 -25.73 -3.13
N LEU A 99 20.40 -24.93 -2.78
CA LEU A 99 21.79 -25.19 -3.11
C LEU A 99 22.52 -26.04 -2.06
N ILE A 100 21.95 -26.22 -0.86
CA ILE A 100 22.52 -27.01 0.24
C ILE A 100 21.92 -28.42 0.25
#